data_AF-A0A924ZQG2-F1
#
_entry.id   AF-A0A924ZQG2-F1
#
_cell.length_a   1.000
_cell.length_b   1.000
_cell.length_c   1.000
_cell.angle_alpha   90.00
_cell.angle_beta   90.00
_cell.angle_gamma   90.00
#
_symmetry.space_group_name_H-M   'P 1'
#
loop_
_entity.id
_entity.type
_entity.pdbx_description
1 polymer ?
#
loop_
_entity_poly.entity_id
_entity_poly.type
_entity_poly.pdbx_seq_one_letter_code
_entity_poly.pdbx_strand_id
1 'polypeptide(L)'
;MMEFDIREIITVGMVLFAVIDIVGSIPIIVDLRAKHGHIESEKAAIVAAVIMIVFLFAGEELLKLIGIDVNSFAVAGSFVLFFLALEMILGIRIYRDEEASSASIVPLAFPLIAGAGTMTTLLSLRSQF
;
A
#
# COMPACT_ATOMS: atom_id res chain seq x y z
N MET A 1 -3.32 -18.31 25.90
CA MET A 1 -2.22 -17.32 25.88
C MET A 1 -1.84 -17.19 24.42
N MET A 2 -1.79 -15.98 23.85
CA MET A 2 -1.25 -15.84 22.48
C MET A 2 0.23 -16.23 22.56
N GLU A 3 0.56 -17.41 22.07
CA GLU A 3 1.96 -17.79 21.84
C GLU A 3 2.43 -17.01 20.61
N PHE A 4 3.30 -16.02 20.84
CA PHE A 4 3.96 -15.32 19.74
C PHE A 4 5.00 -16.26 19.13
N ASP A 5 4.71 -16.82 17.96
CA ASP A 5 5.72 -17.56 17.20
C ASP A 5 6.58 -16.59 16.39
N ILE A 6 7.83 -16.42 16.82
CA ILE A 6 8.83 -15.58 16.16
C ILE A 6 9.04 -16.02 14.71
N ARG A 7 8.95 -17.32 14.42
CA ARG A 7 9.11 -17.84 13.06
C ARG A 7 7.98 -17.37 12.16
N GLU A 8 6.75 -17.37 12.65
CA GLU A 8 5.59 -16.88 11.89
C GLU A 8 5.70 -15.38 11.63
N ILE A 9 6.06 -14.59 12.65
CA ILE A 9 6.27 -13.14 12.53
C ILE A 9 7.32 -12.83 11.46
N ILE A 10 8.46 -13.52 11.49
CA ILE A 10 9.53 -13.33 10.50
C ILE A 10 9.06 -13.76 9.11
N THR A 11 8.34 -14.87 8.99
CA THR A 11 7.86 -15.38 7.71
C THR A 11 6.87 -14.41 7.07
N VAL A 12 5.84 -13.99 7.83
CA VAL A 12 4.85 -12.99 7.39
C VAL A 12 5.54 -11.67 7.04
N GLY A 13 6.47 -11.22 7.88
CA GLY A 13 7.25 -10.01 7.64
C GLY A 13 8.04 -10.06 6.33
N MET A 14 8.72 -11.18 6.05
CA MET A 14 9.45 -11.35 4.79
C MET A 14 8.53 -11.39 3.57
N VAL A 15 7.38 -12.07 3.68
CA VAL A 15 6.38 -12.12 2.59
C VAL A 15 5.86 -10.71 2.30
N LEU A 16 5.43 -9.96 3.32
CA LEU A 16 4.95 -8.59 3.15
C LEU A 16 6.04 -7.67 2.62
N PHE A 17 7.28 -7.78 3.10
CA PHE A 17 8.41 -7.00 2.60
C PHE A 17 8.67 -7.26 1.11
N ALA A 18 8.65 -8.52 0.69
CA ALA A 18 8.86 -8.91 -0.70
C ALA A 18 7.70 -8.43 -1.61
N VAL A 19 6.47 -8.48 -1.11
CA VAL A 19 5.28 -8.06 -1.88
C VAL A 19 5.17 -6.54 -1.99
N ILE A 20 5.48 -5.79 -0.93
CA ILE A 20 5.48 -4.32 -0.94
C ILE A 20 6.57 -3.79 -1.88
N ASP A 21 7.68 -4.53 -2.01
CA ASP A 21 8.82 -4.18 -2.87
C ASP A 21 9.28 -2.72 -2.69
N ILE A 22 9.70 -2.40 -1.45
CA ILE A 22 10.17 -1.05 -1.12
C ILE A 22 11.42 -0.66 -1.91
N VAL A 23 12.23 -1.64 -2.33
CA VAL A 23 13.44 -1.44 -3.13
C VAL A 23 13.07 -1.05 -4.56
N GLY A 24 12.16 -1.79 -5.19
CA GLY A 24 11.62 -1.44 -6.52
C GLY A 24 10.87 -0.11 -6.52
N SER A 25 10.30 0.28 -5.38
CA SER A 25 9.56 1.53 -5.19
C SER A 25 10.44 2.77 -4.97
N ILE A 26 11.78 2.64 -4.86
CA ILE A 26 12.70 3.77 -4.64
C ILE A 26 12.51 4.91 -5.66
N PRO A 27 12.43 4.65 -6.98
CA PRO A 27 12.24 5.73 -7.95
C PRO A 27 10.95 6.52 -7.71
N ILE A 28 9.87 5.85 -7.28
CA ILE A 28 8.57 6.48 -6.98
C ILE A 28 8.72 7.41 -5.77
N ILE A 29 9.38 6.93 -4.71
CA ILE A 29 9.60 7.70 -3.49
C ILE A 29 10.49 8.92 -3.76
N VAL A 30 11.50 8.79 -4.62
CA VAL A 30 12.39 9.89 -5.01
C VAL A 30 11.63 10.95 -5.81
N ASP A 31 10.81 10.54 -6.79
CA ASP A 31 9.98 11.46 -7.58
C ASP A 31 8.97 12.20 -6.70
N LEU A 32 8.29 11.49 -5.81
CA LEU A 32 7.37 12.10 -4.83
C LEU A 32 8.07 13.13 -3.94
N ARG A 33 9.28 12.83 -3.48
CA ARG A 33 10.08 13.76 -2.68
C ARG A 33 10.49 14.98 -3.52
N ALA A 34 10.84 14.79 -4.78
CA ALA A 34 11.19 15.91 -5.66
C ALA A 34 10.00 16.83 -5.94
N LYS A 35 8.79 16.27 -6.09
CA LYS A 35 7.54 17.02 -6.38
C LYS A 35 6.96 17.73 -5.16
N HIS A 36 6.92 17.06 -4.00
CA HIS A 36 6.23 17.56 -2.80
C HIS A 36 7.19 18.06 -1.71
N GLY A 37 8.49 17.97 -1.93
CA GLY A 37 9.51 18.40 -0.98
C GLY A 37 9.72 17.37 0.13
N HIS A 38 9.17 17.59 1.32
CA HIS A 38 9.39 16.69 2.44
C HIS A 38 8.32 15.60 2.50
N ILE A 39 8.76 14.34 2.57
CA ILE A 39 7.89 13.20 2.84
C ILE A 39 7.92 12.92 4.35
N GLU A 40 6.77 12.98 5.00
CA GLU A 40 6.58 12.60 6.39
C GLU A 40 6.55 11.07 6.51
N SER A 41 7.72 10.44 6.50
CA SER A 41 7.85 8.97 6.49
C SER A 41 7.16 8.28 7.66
N GLU A 42 7.17 8.90 8.86
CA GLU A 42 6.48 8.37 10.03
C GLU A 42 4.96 8.38 9.84
N LYS A 43 4.40 9.49 9.36
CA LYS A 43 2.97 9.60 9.04
C LYS A 43 2.57 8.58 7.98
N ALA A 44 3.37 8.42 6.92
CA ALA A 44 3.13 7.43 5.89
C ALA A 44 3.09 5.99 6.45
N ALA A 45 4.06 5.65 7.31
CA ALA A 45 4.13 4.34 7.94
C ALA A 45 2.94 4.07 8.87
N ILE A 46 2.56 5.05 9.71
CA ILE A 46 1.42 4.92 10.62
C ILE A 46 0.12 4.77 9.80
N VAL A 47 -0.07 5.60 8.78
CA VAL A 47 -1.27 5.52 7.93
C VAL A 47 -1.32 4.18 7.20
N ALA A 48 -0.21 3.71 6.63
CA ALA A 48 -0.16 2.41 5.98
C ALA A 48 -0.48 1.26 6.97
N ALA A 49 0.09 1.32 8.18
CA ALA A 49 -0.19 0.34 9.23
C ALA A 49 -1.68 0.33 9.63
N VAL A 50 -2.27 1.50 9.83
CA VAL A 50 -3.71 1.63 10.13
C VAL A 50 -4.56 1.06 8.99
N ILE A 51 -4.26 1.41 7.74
CA ILE A 51 -4.99 0.88 6.57
C ILE A 51 -4.87 -0.65 6.51
N MET A 52 -3.66 -1.20 6.66
CA MET A 52 -3.43 -2.64 6.64
C MET A 52 -4.17 -3.37 7.76
N ILE A 53 -4.13 -2.84 8.99
CA ILE A 53 -4.85 -3.42 10.14
C ILE A 53 -6.35 -3.37 9.91
N VAL A 54 -6.91 -2.22 9.51
CA VAL A 54 -8.34 -2.08 9.22
C VAL A 54 -8.74 -3.05 8.12
N PHE A 55 -7.96 -3.16 7.04
CA PHE A 55 -8.27 -4.03 5.92
C PHE A 55 -8.18 -5.52 6.28
N LEU A 56 -7.22 -5.92 7.12
CA LEU A 56 -7.07 -7.28 7.61
C LEU A 56 -8.32 -7.78 8.36
N PHE A 57 -8.90 -6.93 9.20
CA PHE A 57 -10.06 -7.29 10.02
C PHE A 57 -11.40 -7.02 9.35
N ALA A 58 -11.53 -5.88 8.67
CA ALA A 58 -12.81 -5.37 8.16
C ALA A 58 -12.83 -5.15 6.63
N GLY A 59 -11.72 -5.32 5.93
CA GLY A 59 -11.61 -4.97 4.50
C GLY A 59 -12.60 -5.73 3.62
N GLU A 60 -12.73 -7.04 3.81
CA GLU A 60 -13.67 -7.85 3.01
C GLU A 60 -15.13 -7.46 3.26
N GLU A 61 -15.52 -7.23 4.51
CA GLU A 61 -16.89 -6.80 4.85
C GLU A 61 -17.19 -5.39 4.35
N LEU A 62 -16.23 -4.48 4.48
CA LEU A 62 -16.33 -3.11 3.96
C LEU A 62 -16.53 -3.10 2.45
N LEU A 63 -15.76 -3.90 1.71
CA LEU A 63 -15.89 -4.01 0.26
C LEU A 63 -17.22 -4.66 -0.14
N LYS A 64 -17.67 -5.70 0.57
CA LYS A 64 -18.97 -6.32 0.33
C LYS A 64 -20.14 -5.35 0.56
N LEU A 65 -20.05 -4.48 1.57
CA LEU A 65 -21.07 -3.46 1.86
C LEU A 65 -21.31 -2.53 0.65
N ILE A 66 -20.24 -2.20 -0.07
CA ILE A 66 -20.29 -1.34 -1.27
C ILE A 66 -20.41 -2.15 -2.58
N GLY A 67 -20.59 -3.47 -2.50
CA GLY A 67 -20.78 -4.34 -3.66
C GLY A 67 -19.53 -4.60 -4.49
N ILE A 68 -18.34 -4.49 -3.89
CA ILE A 68 -17.04 -4.70 -4.55
C ILE A 68 -16.38 -5.96 -4.00
N ASP A 69 -15.76 -6.75 -4.88
CA ASP A 69 -14.92 -7.87 -4.46
C ASP A 69 -13.45 -7.45 -4.29
N VAL A 70 -12.71 -8.19 -3.47
CA VAL A 70 -11.30 -7.93 -3.18
C VAL A 70 -10.43 -7.91 -4.44
N ASN A 71 -10.72 -8.75 -5.44
CA ASN A 71 -9.93 -8.80 -6.66
C ASN A 71 -10.18 -7.56 -7.51
N SER A 72 -11.43 -7.11 -7.65
CA SER A 72 -11.77 -5.85 -8.32
C SER A 72 -11.11 -4.64 -7.65
N PHE A 73 -11.09 -4.60 -6.31
CA PHE A 73 -10.37 -3.55 -5.57
C PHE A 73 -8.86 -3.60 -5.86
N ALA A 74 -8.27 -4.80 -5.84
CA ALA A 74 -6.85 -5.00 -6.15
C ALA A 74 -6.50 -4.57 -7.58
N VAL A 75 -7.36 -4.86 -8.56
CA VAL A 75 -7.19 -4.42 -9.94
C VAL A 75 -7.20 -2.89 -10.01
N ALA A 76 -8.15 -2.22 -9.35
CA ALA A 76 -8.21 -0.75 -9.31
C ALA A 76 -6.94 -0.13 -8.69
N GLY A 77 -6.48 -0.65 -7.54
CA GLY A 77 -5.24 -0.20 -6.91
C GLY A 77 -4.00 -0.42 -7.78
N SER A 78 -3.96 -1.51 -8.56
CA SER A 78 -2.87 -1.80 -9.49
C SER A 78 -2.83 -0.80 -10.65
N PHE A 79 -3.99 -0.35 -11.15
CA PHE A 79 -4.04 0.71 -12.15
C PHE A 79 -3.51 2.04 -11.63
N VAL A 80 -3.77 2.38 -10.36
CA VAL A 80 -3.19 3.58 -9.73
C VAL A 80 -1.66 3.50 -9.72
N LEU A 81 -1.09 2.37 -9.29
CA LEU A 81 0.37 2.15 -9.30
C LEU A 81 0.95 2.19 -10.71
N PHE A 82 0.26 1.59 -11.67
CA PHE A 82 0.66 1.63 -13.08
C PHE A 82 0.71 3.06 -13.63
N PHE A 83 -0.30 3.89 -13.34
CA PHE A 83 -0.30 5.29 -13.79
C PHE A 83 0.78 6.13 -13.11
N LEU A 84 1.08 5.88 -11.82
CA LEU A 84 2.20 6.53 -11.14
C LEU A 84 3.54 6.17 -11.80
N ALA A 85 3.74 4.89 -12.10
CA ALA A 85 4.94 4.44 -12.80
C ALA A 85 5.05 5.04 -14.22
N LEU A 86 3.94 5.11 -14.96
CA LEU A 86 3.91 5.74 -16.28
C LEU A 86 4.23 7.24 -16.23
N GLU A 87 3.65 7.97 -15.28
CA GLU A 87 3.93 9.38 -15.04
C GLU A 87 5.43 9.61 -14.82
N MET A 88 6.10 8.74 -14.07
CA MET A 88 7.54 8.84 -13.85
C MET A 88 8.39 8.49 -15.09
N ILE A 89 8.04 7.42 -15.80
CA ILE A 89 8.79 6.98 -16.99
C ILE A 89 8.68 8.03 -18.11
N LEU A 90 7.48 8.59 -18.30
CA LEU A 90 7.18 9.52 -19.39
C LEU A 90 7.41 10.98 -19.00
N GLY A 91 7.57 11.29 -17.70
CA GLY A 91 7.70 12.67 -17.21
C GLY A 91 6.44 13.51 -17.42
N ILE A 92 5.27 12.89 -17.57
CA ILE A 92 3.98 13.56 -17.75
C ILE A 92 3.21 13.61 -16.44
N ARG A 93 2.34 14.59 -16.24
CA ARG A 93 1.44 14.64 -15.07
C ARG A 93 0.11 14.00 -15.39
N ILE A 94 -0.17 12.85 -14.78
CA ILE A 94 -1.46 12.15 -14.87
C ILE A 94 -2.28 12.46 -13.60
N TYR A 95 -1.62 12.45 -12.44
CA TYR A 95 -2.23 12.85 -11.19
C TYR A 95 -2.18 14.36 -11.01
N ARG A 96 -3.31 14.94 -10.58
CA ARG A 96 -3.43 16.38 -10.30
C ARG A 96 -3.14 16.58 -8.82
N ASP A 97 -2.15 17.42 -8.51
CA ASP A 97 -1.69 17.71 -7.15
C ASP A 97 -2.88 18.06 -6.23
N GLU A 98 -3.32 17.14 -5.40
CA GLU A 98 -4.00 17.49 -4.14
C GLU A 98 -2.90 17.90 -3.16
N GLU A 99 -3.12 19.01 -2.44
CA GLU A 99 -2.21 19.71 -1.52
C GLU A 99 -0.94 18.95 -1.06
N ALA A 100 0.21 19.65 -1.00
CA ALA A 100 1.52 19.09 -0.62
C ALA A 100 1.56 18.25 0.69
N SER A 101 0.57 18.42 1.59
CA SER A 101 0.37 17.62 2.80
C SER A 101 -0.05 16.15 2.53
N SER A 102 -0.51 15.85 1.32
CA SER A 102 -1.12 14.56 0.96
C SER A 102 -0.13 13.50 0.49
N ALA A 103 1.08 13.87 0.04
CA ALA A 103 2.04 12.94 -0.58
C ALA A 103 2.44 11.75 0.30
N SER A 104 2.46 11.97 1.63
CA SER A 104 2.75 10.94 2.63
C SER A 104 1.58 9.96 2.81
N ILE A 105 0.35 10.37 2.46
CA ILE A 105 -0.87 9.56 2.52
C ILE A 105 -1.13 8.93 1.14
N VAL A 106 -1.32 9.75 0.10
CA VAL A 106 -1.52 9.35 -1.28
C VAL A 106 -0.39 9.93 -2.14
N PRO A 107 0.37 9.13 -2.90
CA PRO A 107 0.20 7.69 -3.10
C PRO A 107 1.05 6.79 -2.16
N LEU A 108 1.84 7.37 -1.23
CA LEU A 108 2.85 6.61 -0.48
C LEU A 108 2.26 5.59 0.50
N ALA A 109 1.41 6.01 1.44
CA ALA A 109 0.78 5.06 2.37
C ALA A 109 -0.22 4.16 1.63
N PHE A 110 -0.99 4.75 0.73
CA PHE A 110 -1.90 4.05 -0.18
C PHE A 110 -1.87 4.71 -1.57
N PRO A 111 -1.70 3.95 -2.67
CA PRO A 111 -1.65 2.49 -2.73
C PRO A 111 -0.23 1.88 -2.77
N LEU A 112 0.86 2.64 -2.54
CA LEU A 112 2.21 2.08 -2.67
C LEU A 112 2.53 1.03 -1.59
N ILE A 113 2.34 1.36 -0.30
CA ILE A 113 2.58 0.42 0.80
C ILE A 113 1.36 -0.47 1.04
N ALA A 114 0.21 0.13 1.34
CA ALA A 114 -1.05 -0.59 1.55
C ALA A 114 -1.76 -0.85 0.21
N GLY A 115 -1.03 -1.41 -0.76
CA GLY A 115 -1.52 -1.64 -2.12
C GLY A 115 -2.28 -2.94 -2.31
N ALA A 116 -2.69 -3.17 -3.56
CA ALA A 116 -3.38 -4.37 -4.01
C ALA A 116 -2.65 -5.67 -3.61
N GLY A 117 -1.34 -5.74 -3.85
CA GLY A 117 -0.52 -6.91 -3.49
C GLY A 117 -0.48 -7.15 -1.97
N THR A 118 -0.31 -6.09 -1.20
CA THR A 118 -0.30 -6.13 0.26
C THR A 118 -1.64 -6.60 0.82
N MET A 119 -2.74 -6.08 0.30
CA MET A 119 -4.09 -6.44 0.75
C MET A 119 -4.46 -7.90 0.44
N THR A 120 -4.17 -8.39 -0.77
CA THR A 120 -4.42 -9.79 -1.13
C THR A 120 -3.53 -10.74 -0.32
N THR A 121 -2.30 -10.32 -0.04
CA THR A 121 -1.36 -11.07 0.81
C THR A 121 -1.84 -11.14 2.26
N LEU A 122 -2.31 -10.03 2.83
CA LEU A 122 -2.86 -10.00 4.19
C LEU A 122 -4.05 -10.96 4.36
N LEU A 123 -4.97 -10.97 3.39
CA LEU A 123 -6.13 -11.88 3.41
C LEU A 123 -5.69 -13.34 3.25
N SER A 124 -4.70 -13.60 2.38
CA SER A 124 -4.17 -14.95 2.15
C SER A 124 -3.45 -15.50 3.39
N LEU A 125 -2.64 -14.67 4.05
CA LEU A 125 -1.93 -15.04 5.28
C LEU A 125 -2.90 -15.26 6.45
N ARG A 126 -3.95 -14.43 6.58
CA ARG A 126 -5.02 -14.61 7.57
C ARG A 126 -5.77 -15.94 7.39
N SER A 127 -5.84 -16.47 6.18
CA SER A 127 -6.47 -17.77 5.93
C SER A 127 -5.54 -18.95 6.23
N GLN A 128 -4.23 -18.74 6.32
CA GLN A 128 -3.23 -19.80 6.53
C GLN A 128 -2.84 -20.00 7.99
N PHE A 129 -2.97 -18.97 8.82
CA PHE A 129 -2.65 -18.95 10.25
C PHE A 129 -3.88 -18.54 11.06
#